data_AF-A0A7X7FY13-F1
#
_entry.id   AF-A0A7X7FY13-F1
#
_cell.length_a   1.000
_cell.length_b   1.000
_cell.length_c   1.000
_cell.angle_alpha   90.00
_cell.angle_beta   90.00
_cell.angle_gamma   90.00
#
_symmetry.space_group_name_H-M   'P 1'
#
loop_
_entity.id
_entity.type
_entity.pdbx_description
1 polymer ?
#
loop_
_entity_poly.entity_id
_entity_poly.type
_entity_poly.pdbx_seq_one_letter_code
_entity_poly.pdbx_strand_id
1 'polypeptide(L)' 'MYKILKKKTLAIDTYLMDVEAPRLAKAAQPGQFLIVKMSEKGERIPLT' A
#
# COMPACT_ATOMS: atom_id res chain seq x y z
N MET A 1 7.09 -8.51 5.91
CA MET A 1 7.03 -7.05 5.68
C MET A 1 7.30 -6.80 4.20
N TYR A 2 6.56 -5.87 3.57
CA TYR A 2 6.78 -5.48 2.17
C TYR A 2 7.69 -4.24 2.13
N LYS A 3 8.55 -4.15 1.12
CA LYS A 3 9.51 -3.04 0.98
C LYS A 3 8.85 -1.85 0.29
N ILE A 4 9.07 -0.64 0.80
CA ILE A 4 8.70 0.61 0.11
C ILE A 4 9.85 0.98 -0.82
N LEU A 5 9.59 1.01 -2.12
CA LEU A 5 10.56 1.36 -3.16
C LEU A 5 10.62 2.87 -3.38
N LYS A 6 9.48 3.55 -3.25
CA LYS A 6 9.37 5.00 -3.44
C LYS A 6 8.29 5.57 -2.53
N LYS A 7 8.50 6.81 -2.08
CA LYS A 7 7.51 7.61 -1.37
C LYS A 7 7.54 9.04 -1.91
N LYS A 8 6.39 9.59 -2.26
CA LYS A 8 6.25 10.96 -2.77
C LYS A 8 5.06 11.64 -2.09
N THR A 9 5.25 12.87 -1.63
CA THR A 9 4.13 13.75 -1.21
C THR A 9 3.43 14.29 -2.46
N LEU A 10 2.12 14.07 -2.55
CA LEU A 10 1.30 14.59 -3.65
C LEU A 10 0.63 15.92 -3.27
N ALA A 11 0.17 16.01 -2.02
CA ALA A 11 -0.47 17.20 -1.45
C ALA A 11 -0.32 17.18 0.08
N ILE A 12 -0.89 18.17 0.77
CA ILE A 12 -1.03 18.15 2.23
C ILE A 12 -1.75 16.85 2.63
N ASP A 13 -1.16 16.10 3.54
CA ASP A 13 -1.64 14.81 4.06
C ASP A 13 -1.86 13.69 3.03
N THR A 14 -1.41 13.85 1.78
CA THR A 14 -1.58 12.85 0.71
C THR A 14 -0.23 12.35 0.20
N TYR A 15 -0.03 11.04 0.25
CA TYR A 15 1.24 10.40 -0.10
C TYR A 15 1.02 9.26 -1.08
N LEU A 16 1.85 9.20 -2.11
CA LEU A 16 1.96 8.06 -3.02
C LEU A 16 3.15 7.20 -2.61
N MET A 17 2.96 5.88 -2.58
CA MET A 17 4.00 4.92 -2.24
C MET A 17 4.02 3.77 -3.24
N ASP A 18 5.21 3.43 -3.74
CA ASP A 18 5.42 2.22 -4.53
C ASP A 18 5.89 1.13 -3.57
N VAL A 19 5.13 0.04 -3.46
CA VAL A 19 5.40 -1.06 -2.53
C VAL A 19 5.70 -2.33 -3.31
N GLU A 20 6.79 -3.01 -2.97
CA GLU A 20 7.21 -4.26 -3.60
C GLU A 20 6.35 -5.43 -3.12
N ALA A 21 5.31 -5.77 -3.89
CA ALA A 21 4.43 -6.91 -3.63
C ALA A 21 4.06 -7.67 -4.93
N PRO A 22 4.99 -8.47 -5.50
CA PRO A 22 4.83 -9.03 -6.86
C PRO A 22 3.57 -9.88 -7.06
N ARG A 23 3.18 -10.65 -6.04
CA ARG A 23 1.98 -11.51 -6.10
C ARG A 23 0.68 -10.69 -6.18
N LEU A 24 0.59 -9.58 -5.45
CA LEU A 24 -0.57 -8.69 -5.48
C LEU A 24 -0.60 -7.89 -6.79
N ALA A 25 0.55 -7.33 -7.19
CA ALA A 25 0.68 -6.57 -8.43
C ALA A 25 0.27 -7.39 -9.66
N LYS A 26 0.64 -8.68 -9.71
CA LYS A 26 0.27 -9.59 -10.81
C LYS A 26 -1.23 -9.92 -10.85
N ALA A 27 -1.91 -9.93 -9.71
CA ALA A 27 -3.30 -10.36 -9.59
C ALA A 27 -4.31 -9.19 -9.61
N ALA A 28 -3.84 -7.96 -9.40
CA ALA A 28 -4.68 -6.77 -9.26
C ALA A 28 -5.56 -6.51 -10.49
N GLN A 29 -6.83 -6.20 -10.23
CA GLN A 29 -7.85 -5.81 -11.21
C GLN A 29 -8.49 -4.47 -10.80
N PRO A 30 -9.07 -3.71 -11.76
CA PRO A 30 -9.76 -2.46 -11.44
C PRO A 30 -10.87 -2.63 -10.40
N GLY A 31 -10.94 -1.70 -9.45
CA GLY A 31 -11.92 -1.71 -8.35
C GLY A 31 -11.54 -2.60 -7.16
N GLN A 32 -10.43 -3.34 -7.22
CA GLN A 32 -9.89 -4.04 -6.06
C GLN A 32 -9.11 -3.08 -5.15
N PHE A 33 -8.97 -3.48 -3.90
CA PHE A 33 -8.17 -2.81 -2.88
C PHE A 33 -7.45 -3.86 -2.04
N LEU A 34 -6.53 -3.42 -1.20
CA LEU A 34 -5.76 -4.26 -0.30
C LEU A 34 -5.90 -3.81 1.16
N ILE A 35 -5.62 -4.71 2.08
CA ILE A 35 -5.59 -4.40 3.52
C ILE A 35 -4.13 -4.31 3.94
N VAL A 36 -3.74 -3.18 4.54
CA VAL A 36 -2.41 -3.00 5.11
C VAL A 36 -2.45 -3.02 6.64
N LYS A 37 -1.32 -3.40 7.24
CA LYS A 37 -1.08 -3.33 8.69
C LYS A 37 0.35 -2.84 8.91
N MET A 38 0.52 -1.75 9.64
CA MET A 38 1.84 -1.10 9.79
C MET A 38 2.78 -1.86 10.74
N SER A 39 2.25 -2.45 11.80
CA SER A 39 3.03 -3.12 12.86
C SER A 39 2.23 -4.28 13.47
N GLU A 40 2.84 -5.06 14.36
CA GLU A 40 2.15 -6.18 15.03
C GLU A 40 0.94 -5.75 15.86
N LYS A 41 1.01 -4.56 16.48
CA LYS A 41 -0.08 -3.98 17.29
C LYS A 41 -0.98 -3.02 16.51
N GLY A 42 -0.61 -2.68 15.27
CA GLY A 42 -1.38 -1.76 14.44
C GLY A 42 -2.69 -2.36 13.92
N GLU A 43 -3.61 -1.49 13.53
CA GLU A 43 -4.89 -1.90 12.94
C GLU A 43 -4.74 -2.28 11.45
N ARG A 44 -5.75 -2.97 10.94
CA ARG A 44 -5.87 -3.33 9.52
C ARG A 44 -6.74 -2.29 8.83
N ILE A 45 -6.18 -1.59 7.85
CA ILE A 45 -6.91 -0.56 7.10
C ILE A 45 -6.96 -0.87 5.61
N PRO A 46 -8.08 -0.60 4.92
CA PRO A 46 -8.17 -0.74 3.47
C PRO A 46 -7.51 0.44 2.76
N LEU A 47 -6.74 0.15 1.72
CA LEU A 47 -6.15 1.12 0.80
C LEU A 47 -6.25 0.59 -0.65
N THR A 48 -6.44 1.49 -1.59
CA THR A 48 -6.44 1.20 -3.03
C THR A 48 -5.03 1.35 -3.60
#